data_AF-A0A8S1L979-F1
#
_entry.id   AF-A0A8S1L979-F1
#
_cell.length_a   1.000
_cell.length_b   1.000
_cell.length_c   1.000
_cell.angle_alpha   90.00
_cell.angle_beta   90.00
_cell.angle_gamma   90.00
#
_symmetry.space_group_name_H-M   'P 1'
#
loop_
_entity.id
_entity.type
_entity.pdbx_description
1 polymer ?
#
loop_
_entity_poly.entity_id
_entity_poly.type
_entity_poly.pdbx_seq_one_letter_code
_entity_poly.pdbx_strand_id
1 'polypeptide(L)'
;MKKGSFKKERFSDKIIQKILEKQNYDQYSIFFFFIIIKMNNDNTNNNENLNNFNFQLNRFGISFYALGIEQYFYLDPSFFRGDSFGEEDDNLRGLRQSLRRDRPSPREKQNLQKYLQKRTEPIQNDHLDQRQPYIKVTSLRNMNVNNQYFINEYGLIGSLKNTNSKDILIGRSHRNQNQDLIPNDIILPEDRVISRIHCKIVCKDYFRKDQILEQKYQQVLKYINLPSQIKHKISQFLEEPKNVYIQDLASNCGTYIRVFRQEPYQLTYDNKFSIGSDTYFSIVLNETNKQNAKEIDQDFYRTLKMLSCLKTQQRHEIHFGDKQKQQDFQQQEEEVTILTIKELYSKLKEYNLPILGIKFSGQGVEQNKQQNILIGKQQNQDTEEFYIGRGTENAIKINSNTISRKQCRIKYSGQYQQWVISDGFQDRDSANGTWVSLSTVEQSDKKKESNLIQLKNNSEIKIGDFILKVELVKGQKNRCGEQIKEILSV
;
A
#
# COMPACT_ATOMS: atom_id res chain seq x y z
N MET A 1 6.05 -18.53 -55.58
CA MET A 1 6.59 -17.54 -54.61
C MET A 1 5.51 -16.52 -54.29
N LYS A 2 4.90 -16.56 -53.09
CA LYS A 2 3.96 -15.53 -52.60
C LYS A 2 4.66 -14.75 -51.48
N LYS A 3 4.90 -13.45 -51.68
CA LYS A 3 5.42 -12.54 -50.65
C LYS A 3 4.26 -12.16 -49.71
N GLY A 4 4.34 -12.59 -48.45
CA GLY A 4 3.40 -12.18 -47.40
C GLY A 4 3.76 -10.80 -46.85
N SER A 5 2.86 -9.82 -47.02
CA SER A 5 2.97 -8.52 -46.37
C SER A 5 2.64 -8.67 -44.87
N PHE A 6 3.65 -8.55 -44.02
CA PHE A 6 3.44 -8.50 -42.58
C PHE A 6 2.73 -7.18 -42.19
N LYS A 7 1.57 -7.31 -41.52
CA LYS A 7 0.80 -6.22 -40.91
C LYS A 7 1.65 -5.48 -39.88
N LYS A 8 2.27 -4.37 -40.28
CA LYS A 8 3.14 -3.52 -39.43
C LYS A 8 2.33 -2.55 -38.54
N GLU A 9 1.12 -2.19 -38.95
CA GLU A 9 0.30 -1.17 -38.25
C GLU A 9 -0.24 -1.62 -36.89
N ARG A 10 -0.76 -2.85 -36.78
CA ARG A 10 -1.39 -3.37 -35.55
C ARG A 10 -0.44 -3.56 -34.35
N PHE A 11 0.87 -3.48 -34.56
CA PHE A 11 1.86 -3.67 -33.49
C PHE A 11 2.18 -2.36 -32.75
N SER A 12 2.12 -1.22 -33.46
CA SER A 12 2.33 0.10 -32.85
C SER A 12 1.20 0.46 -31.89
N ASP A 13 -0.05 0.16 -32.25
CA ASP A 13 -1.24 0.44 -31.45
C ASP A 13 -1.25 -0.30 -30.11
N LYS A 14 -0.77 -1.56 -30.08
CA LYS A 14 -0.68 -2.34 -28.83
C LYS A 14 0.40 -1.84 -27.88
N ILE A 15 1.48 -1.26 -28.41
CA ILE A 15 2.53 -0.61 -27.61
C ILE A 15 1.99 0.70 -27.04
N ILE A 16 1.30 1.49 -27.86
CA ILE A 16 0.63 2.74 -27.42
C ILE A 16 -0.40 2.43 -26.34
N GLN A 17 -1.23 1.40 -26.50
CA GLN A 17 -2.26 1.00 -25.55
C GLN A 17 -1.67 0.51 -24.21
N LYS A 18 -0.56 -0.23 -24.21
CA LYS A 18 0.14 -0.62 -22.96
C LYS A 18 0.94 0.51 -22.31
N ILE A 19 1.46 1.46 -23.10
CA ILE A 19 2.03 2.70 -22.58
C ILE A 19 0.91 3.48 -21.88
N LEU A 20 -0.29 3.57 -22.49
CA LEU A 20 -1.49 4.14 -21.90
C LEU A 20 -2.00 3.39 -20.65
N GLU A 21 -1.91 2.07 -20.58
CA GLU A 21 -2.31 1.31 -19.37
C GLU A 21 -1.33 1.47 -18.19
N LYS A 22 -0.05 1.80 -18.43
CA LYS A 22 0.90 2.19 -17.38
C LYS A 22 0.75 3.67 -16.93
N GLN A 23 -0.16 4.46 -17.53
CA GLN A 23 -0.25 5.93 -17.36
C GLN A 23 -0.89 6.46 -16.08
N ASN A 24 -1.19 5.64 -15.09
CA ASN A 24 -1.64 6.19 -13.81
C ASN A 24 -0.50 6.83 -12.98
N TYR A 25 0.74 6.93 -13.47
CA TYR A 25 1.85 7.46 -12.67
C TYR A 25 2.78 8.54 -13.26
N ASP A 26 2.81 8.90 -14.55
CA ASP A 26 3.70 10.01 -14.98
C ASP A 26 3.36 10.63 -16.36
N GLN A 27 2.98 11.92 -16.38
CA GLN A 27 2.63 12.71 -17.58
C GLN A 27 3.83 12.99 -18.53
N TYR A 28 5.07 12.78 -18.07
CA TYR A 28 6.28 13.15 -18.81
C TYR A 28 6.66 12.19 -19.97
N SER A 29 6.08 10.99 -19.99
CA SER A 29 6.42 9.93 -20.96
C SER A 29 5.93 10.23 -22.38
N ILE A 30 4.80 10.92 -22.52
CA ILE A 30 4.21 11.30 -23.81
C ILE A 30 5.08 12.36 -24.50
N PHE A 31 5.57 13.34 -23.74
CA PHE A 31 6.34 14.45 -24.28
C PHE A 31 7.68 13.99 -24.89
N PHE A 32 8.37 13.04 -24.24
CA PHE A 32 9.64 12.52 -24.75
C PHE A 32 9.49 11.68 -26.02
N PHE A 33 8.43 10.86 -26.12
CA PHE A 33 8.20 10.03 -27.31
C PHE A 33 7.78 10.88 -28.52
N PHE A 34 6.95 11.91 -28.31
CA PHE A 34 6.59 12.86 -29.37
C PHE A 34 7.78 13.73 -29.80
N ILE A 35 8.67 14.13 -28.89
CA ILE A 35 9.92 14.84 -29.27
C ILE A 35 10.80 13.95 -30.15
N ILE A 36 10.93 12.65 -29.84
CA ILE A 36 11.76 11.73 -30.64
C ILE A 36 11.15 11.51 -32.04
N ILE A 37 9.82 11.43 -32.16
CA ILE A 37 9.16 11.35 -33.47
C ILE A 37 9.31 12.67 -34.24
N LYS A 38 9.15 13.82 -33.58
CA LYS A 38 9.28 15.14 -34.20
C LYS A 38 10.71 15.41 -34.69
N MET A 39 11.73 15.09 -33.88
CA MET A 39 13.14 15.22 -34.26
C MET A 39 13.58 14.29 -35.39
N ASN A 40 12.88 13.17 -35.61
CA ASN A 40 13.12 12.31 -36.77
C ASN A 40 12.48 12.82 -38.07
N ASN A 41 11.42 13.63 -37.98
CA ASN A 41 10.79 14.24 -39.15
C ASN A 41 11.50 15.52 -39.61
N ASP A 42 12.19 16.23 -38.72
CA ASP A 42 12.84 17.51 -39.04
C ASP A 42 14.23 17.34 -39.69
N ASN A 43 14.72 16.10 -39.87
CA ASN A 43 16.02 15.80 -40.51
C ASN A 43 15.93 15.35 -41.98
N THR A 44 14.76 15.47 -42.61
CA THR A 44 14.64 15.40 -44.08
C THR A 44 14.46 16.81 -44.64
N ASN A 45 15.56 17.41 -45.09
CA ASN A 45 15.58 18.76 -45.65
C ASN A 45 15.16 18.80 -47.14
N ASN A 46 14.48 19.91 -47.49
CA ASN A 46 14.17 20.52 -48.80
C ASN A 46 12.95 19.93 -49.55
N ASN A 47 11.98 20.68 -50.08
CA ASN A 47 11.82 22.12 -50.31
C ASN A 47 10.31 22.46 -50.41
N GLU A 48 9.97 23.70 -50.03
CA GLU A 48 8.84 24.51 -50.53
C GLU A 48 7.41 23.92 -50.54
N ASN A 49 6.63 24.23 -49.50
CA ASN A 49 5.39 25.01 -49.60
C ASN A 49 4.73 25.13 -48.23
N LEU A 50 4.75 26.35 -47.69
CA LEU A 50 3.96 26.76 -46.54
C LEU A 50 2.51 26.91 -46.98
N ASN A 51 1.70 25.87 -46.75
CA ASN A 51 0.26 26.00 -46.69
C ASN A 51 -0.28 25.26 -45.47
N ASN A 52 -0.98 26.02 -44.64
CA ASN A 52 -1.87 25.66 -43.54
C ASN A 52 -2.23 24.17 -43.45
N PHE A 53 -1.68 23.47 -42.45
CA PHE A 53 -2.26 22.23 -41.94
C PHE A 53 -2.86 22.46 -40.56
N ASN A 54 -4.17 22.68 -40.57
CA ASN A 54 -5.03 22.76 -39.40
C ASN A 54 -5.46 21.32 -39.05
N PHE A 55 -4.89 20.72 -38.00
CA PHE A 55 -5.30 19.38 -37.56
C PHE A 55 -6.54 19.50 -36.67
N GLN A 56 -7.72 19.33 -37.26
CA GLN A 56 -8.95 19.03 -36.54
C GLN A 56 -8.88 17.60 -35.99
N LEU A 57 -8.76 17.47 -34.67
CA LEU A 57 -8.91 16.22 -33.93
C LEU A 57 -10.41 15.87 -33.83
N ASN A 58 -10.97 15.33 -34.92
CA ASN A 58 -12.32 14.78 -34.90
C ASN A 58 -12.32 13.34 -34.35
N ARG A 59 -13.10 13.17 -33.26
CA ARG A 59 -13.70 11.92 -32.74
C ARG A 59 -12.85 10.64 -32.80
N PHE A 60 -12.09 10.38 -31.74
CA PHE A 60 -11.81 9.02 -31.30
C PHE A 60 -12.90 8.58 -30.31
N GLY A 61 -13.91 7.88 -30.81
CA GLY A 61 -14.83 7.11 -29.96
C GLY A 61 -14.14 5.80 -29.56
N ILE A 62 -13.78 5.68 -28.28
CA ILE A 62 -13.25 4.44 -27.71
C ILE A 62 -14.37 3.79 -26.91
N SER A 63 -15.01 2.79 -27.49
CA SER A 63 -15.92 1.88 -26.80
C SER A 63 -15.11 0.76 -26.15
N PHE A 64 -15.03 0.77 -24.82
CA PHE A 64 -14.50 -0.35 -24.04
C PHE A 64 -15.55 -1.46 -23.97
N TYR A 65 -15.30 -2.58 -24.65
CA TYR A 65 -16.03 -3.81 -24.40
C TYR A 65 -15.60 -4.40 -23.06
N ALA A 66 -16.62 -4.77 -22.28
CA ALA A 66 -16.55 -5.38 -20.97
C ALA A 66 -15.67 -6.64 -20.96
N LEU A 67 -14.69 -6.67 -20.07
CA LEU A 67 -14.09 -7.91 -19.59
C LEU A 67 -14.85 -8.34 -18.33
N GLY A 68 -15.55 -9.47 -18.46
CA GLY A 68 -16.30 -10.12 -17.40
C GLY A 68 -15.39 -10.47 -16.24
N ILE A 69 -15.79 -10.01 -15.05
CA ILE A 69 -15.31 -10.52 -13.78
C ILE A 69 -16.38 -11.51 -13.32
N GLU A 70 -16.10 -12.81 -13.43
CA GLU A 70 -16.80 -13.81 -12.65
C GLU A 70 -16.48 -13.55 -11.17
N GLN A 71 -17.43 -12.95 -10.47
CA GLN A 71 -17.38 -12.82 -9.02
C GLN A 71 -17.71 -14.17 -8.40
N TYR A 72 -16.69 -14.86 -7.90
CA TYR A 72 -16.87 -15.94 -6.94
C TYR A 72 -17.44 -15.36 -5.64
N PHE A 73 -18.73 -15.59 -5.41
CA PHE A 73 -19.36 -15.40 -4.11
C PHE A 73 -18.79 -16.41 -3.11
N TYR A 74 -17.85 -15.99 -2.27
CA TYR A 74 -17.52 -16.72 -1.05
C TYR A 74 -18.45 -16.25 0.07
N LEU A 75 -19.34 -17.14 0.47
CA LEU A 75 -20.08 -17.06 1.72
C LEU A 75 -19.08 -17.09 2.88
N ASP A 76 -19.12 -16.10 3.75
CA ASP A 76 -18.38 -16.06 5.01
C ASP A 76 -19.09 -16.96 6.05
N PRO A 77 -18.50 -18.07 6.50
CA PRO A 77 -19.14 -18.98 7.45
C PRO A 77 -19.00 -18.52 8.91
N SER A 78 -18.47 -17.32 9.18
CA SER A 78 -18.25 -16.85 10.56
C SER A 78 -19.45 -16.14 11.23
N PHE A 79 -20.57 -15.95 10.52
CA PHE A 79 -21.73 -15.19 11.04
C PHE A 79 -22.84 -16.02 11.73
N PHE A 80 -22.68 -17.35 11.86
CA PHE A 80 -23.60 -18.20 12.64
C PHE A 80 -22.86 -18.88 13.81
N ARG A 81 -22.57 -18.12 14.87
CA ARG A 81 -22.51 -18.69 16.22
C ARG A 81 -23.63 -18.04 17.01
N GLY A 82 -24.62 -18.85 17.38
CA GLY A 82 -25.70 -18.42 18.25
C GLY A 82 -25.12 -18.02 19.59
N ASP A 83 -25.22 -16.74 19.91
CA ASP A 83 -24.94 -16.20 21.23
C ASP A 83 -26.05 -16.68 22.18
N SER A 84 -25.68 -17.63 23.03
CA SER A 84 -26.44 -17.98 24.22
C SER A 84 -26.17 -16.90 25.27
N PHE A 85 -27.24 -16.29 25.77
CA PHE A 85 -27.26 -15.22 26.75
C PHE A 85 -26.41 -15.55 27.99
N GLY A 86 -25.37 -14.76 28.19
CA GLY A 86 -24.51 -14.76 29.37
C GLY A 86 -23.75 -13.44 29.42
N GLU A 87 -24.49 -12.34 29.58
CA GLU A 87 -23.92 -11.01 29.77
C GLU A 87 -23.44 -10.87 31.20
N GLU A 88 -22.16 -11.14 31.45
CA GLU A 88 -21.32 -10.54 32.49
C GLU A 88 -19.90 -11.16 32.36
N ASP A 89 -18.84 -10.33 32.29
CA ASP A 89 -17.39 -10.67 32.27
C ASP A 89 -16.61 -10.92 30.95
N ASP A 90 -17.04 -10.43 29.78
CA ASP A 90 -16.29 -10.66 28.53
C ASP A 90 -15.10 -9.71 28.24
N ASN A 91 -14.99 -8.57 28.91
CA ASN A 91 -13.87 -7.63 28.68
C ASN A 91 -12.51 -8.11 29.24
N LEU A 92 -12.50 -9.04 30.21
CA LEU A 92 -11.26 -9.64 30.75
C LEU A 92 -10.86 -10.96 30.08
N ARG A 93 -11.78 -11.60 29.33
CA ARG A 93 -11.51 -12.88 28.64
C ARG A 93 -10.75 -12.70 27.32
N GLY A 94 -10.91 -11.59 26.60
CA GLY A 94 -10.19 -11.33 25.35
C GLY A 94 -8.67 -11.30 25.49
N LEU A 95 -8.15 -10.73 26.59
CA LEU A 95 -6.72 -10.71 26.89
C LEU A 95 -6.22 -12.02 27.53
N ARG A 96 -7.04 -12.70 28.36
CA ARG A 96 -6.64 -13.95 29.03
C ARG A 96 -6.75 -15.21 28.16
N GLN A 97 -7.62 -15.25 27.14
CA GLN A 97 -7.70 -16.40 26.20
C GLN A 97 -6.59 -16.40 25.14
N SER A 98 -5.92 -15.27 24.90
CA SER A 98 -4.77 -15.21 23.98
C SER A 98 -3.57 -16.03 24.45
N LEU A 99 -3.44 -16.28 25.76
CA LEU A 99 -2.26 -16.93 26.35
C LEU A 99 -2.28 -18.46 26.38
N ARG A 100 -3.41 -19.13 26.05
CA ARG A 100 -3.51 -20.61 26.02
C ARG A 100 -3.52 -21.23 24.62
N ARG A 101 -3.29 -20.45 23.55
CA ARG A 101 -3.29 -20.91 22.15
C ARG A 101 -1.91 -20.88 21.46
N ASP A 102 -0.83 -21.08 22.19
CA ASP A 102 0.51 -21.12 21.58
C ASP A 102 0.84 -22.42 20.82
N ARG A 103 -0.14 -23.30 20.58
CA ARG A 103 0.05 -24.41 19.61
C ARG A 103 -0.19 -23.85 18.21
N PRO A 104 0.86 -23.65 17.40
CA PRO A 104 0.69 -23.19 16.03
C PRO A 104 -0.20 -24.18 15.29
N SER A 105 -1.15 -23.65 14.54
CA SER A 105 -2.03 -24.48 13.72
C SER A 105 -1.19 -25.30 12.72
N PRO A 106 -1.64 -26.49 12.30
CA PRO A 106 -0.92 -27.29 11.30
C PRO A 106 -0.57 -26.50 10.02
N ARG A 107 -1.42 -25.54 9.64
CA ARG A 107 -1.19 -24.67 8.47
C ARG A 107 -0.06 -23.65 8.69
N GLU A 108 0.01 -23.02 9.85
CA GLU A 108 1.11 -22.09 10.18
C GLU A 108 2.47 -22.80 10.12
N LYS A 109 2.52 -24.07 10.52
CA LYS A 109 3.76 -24.87 10.44
C LYS A 109 4.22 -25.07 9.00
N GLN A 110 3.32 -25.32 8.05
CA GLN A 110 3.69 -25.55 6.65
C GLN A 110 4.28 -24.30 5.98
N ASN A 111 3.70 -23.13 6.22
CA ASN A 111 4.19 -21.88 5.61
C ASN A 111 5.58 -21.47 6.13
N LEU A 112 5.90 -21.78 7.39
CA LEU A 112 7.19 -21.41 7.97
C LEU A 112 8.32 -22.40 7.64
N GLN A 113 8.01 -23.65 7.30
CA GLN A 113 9.03 -24.67 6.99
C GLN A 113 9.98 -24.27 5.85
N LYS A 114 9.49 -23.53 4.84
CA LYS A 114 10.33 -23.03 3.74
C LYS A 114 11.45 -22.08 4.21
N TYR A 115 11.29 -21.43 5.36
CA TYR A 115 12.28 -20.51 5.93
C TYR A 115 13.24 -21.18 6.92
N LEU A 116 13.03 -22.46 7.23
CA LEU A 116 13.79 -23.23 8.23
C LEU A 116 14.76 -24.22 7.60
N GLN A 117 14.93 -24.20 6.27
CA GLN A 117 15.87 -25.08 5.59
C GLN A 117 17.30 -24.59 5.83
N LYS A 118 18.14 -25.44 6.45
CA LYS A 118 19.53 -25.12 6.76
C LYS A 118 20.32 -24.87 5.48
N ARG A 119 21.17 -23.85 5.50
CA ARG A 119 22.05 -23.52 4.38
C ARG A 119 23.24 -24.47 4.34
N THR A 120 23.69 -24.81 3.14
CA THR A 120 24.89 -25.62 2.90
C THR A 120 26.18 -24.81 2.92
N GLU A 121 26.10 -23.52 2.59
CA GLU A 121 27.23 -22.60 2.50
C GLU A 121 27.12 -21.48 3.55
N PRO A 122 28.20 -21.07 4.21
CA PRO A 122 28.17 -19.92 5.12
C PRO A 122 27.93 -18.60 4.36
N ILE A 123 27.31 -17.63 5.03
CA ILE A 123 27.26 -16.25 4.53
C ILE A 123 28.64 -15.63 4.79
N GLN A 124 29.39 -15.36 3.72
CA GLN A 124 30.62 -14.56 3.81
C GLN A 124 30.26 -13.12 3.45
N ASN A 125 29.96 -12.30 4.47
CA ASN A 125 29.60 -10.90 4.27
C ASN A 125 29.96 -10.07 5.52
N ASP A 126 31.24 -9.72 5.62
CA ASP A 126 31.81 -9.16 6.86
C ASP A 126 32.17 -7.68 6.74
N HIS A 127 32.18 -7.11 5.54
CA HIS A 127 32.64 -5.74 5.29
C HIS A 127 31.64 -4.92 4.49
N LEU A 128 31.41 -3.67 4.91
CA LEU A 128 30.61 -2.69 4.18
C LEU A 128 31.49 -1.84 3.25
N ASP A 129 31.33 -2.01 1.93
CA ASP A 129 31.85 -1.02 0.98
C ASP A 129 30.86 0.15 0.83
N GLN A 130 31.16 1.28 1.47
CA GLN A 130 30.33 2.48 1.43
C GLN A 130 30.22 3.12 0.04
N ARG A 131 31.09 2.73 -0.91
CA ARG A 131 31.03 3.21 -2.29
C ARG A 131 29.92 2.51 -3.08
N GLN A 132 29.48 1.33 -2.65
CA GLN A 132 28.43 0.57 -3.31
C GLN A 132 27.04 0.90 -2.75
N PRO A 133 25.95 0.58 -3.47
CA PRO A 133 24.62 0.68 -2.90
C PRO A 133 24.46 -0.22 -1.67
N TYR A 134 23.84 0.29 -0.62
CA TYR A 134 23.50 -0.47 0.58
C TYR A 134 22.18 0.03 1.18
N ILE A 135 21.57 -0.79 2.01
CA ILE A 135 20.37 -0.43 2.79
C ILE A 135 20.80 -0.39 4.26
N LYS A 136 20.52 0.72 4.93
CA LYS A 136 20.73 0.87 6.37
C LYS A 136 19.40 0.75 7.08
N VAL A 137 19.31 -0.17 8.02
CA VAL A 137 18.13 -0.35 8.88
C VAL A 137 18.51 0.03 10.30
N THR A 138 17.87 1.06 10.85
CA THR A 138 18.08 1.51 12.22
C THR A 138 16.91 1.04 13.08
N SER A 139 17.20 0.26 14.13
CA SER A 139 16.19 -0.19 15.08
C SER A 139 16.07 0.78 16.25
N LEU A 140 14.86 1.28 16.45
CA LEU A 140 14.48 2.21 17.51
C LEU A 140 13.50 1.52 18.47
N ARG A 141 13.65 1.77 19.77
CA ARG A 141 12.63 1.44 20.79
C ARG A 141 12.48 2.63 21.72
N ASN A 142 11.27 3.10 21.95
CA ASN A 142 11.01 4.31 22.74
C ASN A 142 11.87 5.51 22.26
N MET A 143 12.04 5.65 20.94
CA MET A 143 12.88 6.66 20.27
C MET A 143 14.40 6.55 20.52
N ASN A 144 14.85 5.62 21.36
CA ASN A 144 16.28 5.37 21.55
C ASN A 144 16.81 4.46 20.44
N VAL A 145 17.95 4.84 19.86
CA VAL A 145 18.65 4.01 18.87
C VAL A 145 19.25 2.82 19.59
N ASN A 146 18.80 1.62 19.22
CA ASN A 146 19.34 0.39 19.79
C ASN A 146 20.47 -0.14 18.91
N ASN A 147 20.17 -0.39 17.64
CA ASN A 147 21.07 -1.10 16.72
C ASN A 147 20.96 -0.54 15.30
N GLN A 148 22.05 -0.67 14.54
CA GLN A 148 22.09 -0.38 13.11
C GLN A 148 22.52 -1.63 12.35
N TYR A 149 21.89 -1.85 11.21
CA TYR A 149 22.08 -3.02 10.36
C TYR A 149 22.35 -2.54 8.93
N PHE A 150 23.32 -3.15 8.26
CA PHE A 150 23.71 -2.78 6.90
C PHE A 150 23.55 -3.98 5.96
N ILE A 151 22.73 -3.81 4.93
CA ILE A 151 22.42 -4.84 3.94
C ILE A 151 23.04 -4.42 2.61
N ASN A 152 23.80 -5.31 1.99
CA ASN A 152 24.38 -5.12 0.66
C ASN A 152 23.89 -6.23 -0.30
N GLU A 153 24.50 -6.34 -1.48
CA GLU A 153 24.11 -7.34 -2.49
C GLU A 153 24.23 -8.80 -2.02
N TYR A 154 25.05 -9.06 -1.00
CA TYR A 154 25.29 -10.39 -0.42
C TYR A 154 24.39 -10.70 0.79
N GLY A 155 23.61 -9.73 1.27
CA GLY A 155 22.70 -9.86 2.41
C GLY A 155 23.05 -8.92 3.55
N LEU A 156 22.60 -9.25 4.77
CA LEU A 156 22.93 -8.49 5.97
C LEU A 156 24.39 -8.76 6.39
N ILE A 157 25.16 -7.70 6.64
CA ILE A 157 26.54 -7.79 7.11
C ILE A 157 26.56 -8.32 8.54
N GLY A 158 27.40 -9.32 8.81
CA GLY A 158 27.48 -9.99 10.11
C GLY A 158 26.22 -10.77 10.51
N SER A 159 25.40 -11.19 9.53
CA SER A 159 24.20 -11.99 9.80
C SER A 159 24.56 -13.33 10.42
N LEU A 160 23.87 -13.68 11.51
CA LEU A 160 23.95 -15.02 12.13
C LEU A 160 22.99 -16.02 11.47
N LYS A 161 22.23 -15.59 10.45
CA LYS A 161 21.27 -16.47 9.76
C LYS A 161 22.00 -17.64 9.12
N ASN A 162 21.51 -18.85 9.37
CA ASN A 162 22.05 -20.07 8.78
C ASN A 162 21.02 -20.89 7.98
N THR A 163 19.93 -20.24 7.58
CA THR A 163 18.92 -20.80 6.67
C THR A 163 19.15 -20.33 5.23
N ASN A 164 18.57 -21.05 4.28
CA ASN A 164 18.77 -20.83 2.84
C ASN A 164 17.99 -19.64 2.24
N SER A 165 17.18 -18.93 3.04
CA SER A 165 16.37 -17.82 2.55
C SER A 165 17.26 -16.64 2.14
N LYS A 166 17.08 -16.15 0.91
CA LYS A 166 17.81 -14.99 0.38
C LYS A 166 17.28 -13.65 0.92
N ASP A 167 16.04 -13.64 1.38
CA ASP A 167 15.39 -12.45 1.93
C ASP A 167 15.94 -12.14 3.33
N ILE A 168 15.88 -10.86 3.74
CA ILE A 168 16.29 -10.45 5.08
C ILE A 168 15.13 -10.73 6.03
N LEU A 169 15.27 -11.76 6.87
CA LEU A 169 14.24 -12.21 7.79
C LEU A 169 14.34 -11.47 9.12
N ILE A 170 13.21 -11.02 9.65
CA ILE A 170 13.10 -10.24 10.88
C ILE A 170 12.16 -10.96 11.84
N GLY A 171 12.56 -11.13 13.10
CA GLY A 171 11.73 -11.76 14.12
C GLY A 171 12.43 -11.83 15.47
N ARG A 172 11.80 -12.47 16.45
CA ARG A 172 12.46 -12.75 17.75
C ARG A 172 13.29 -14.02 17.71
N SER A 173 14.17 -14.19 18.70
CA SER A 173 14.99 -15.40 18.85
C SER A 173 14.15 -16.69 18.94
N HIS A 174 14.60 -17.75 18.25
CA HIS A 174 13.95 -19.06 18.26
C HIS A 174 14.51 -19.92 19.42
N ARG A 175 14.09 -19.63 20.67
CA ARG A 175 14.65 -20.29 21.87
C ARG A 175 14.56 -21.82 21.93
N ASN A 176 13.72 -22.48 21.11
CA ASN A 176 13.35 -23.87 21.37
C ASN A 176 13.56 -24.81 20.17
N GLN A 177 14.22 -25.94 20.45
CA GLN A 177 14.31 -27.25 19.76
C GLN A 177 15.57 -27.57 18.95
N ASN A 178 16.11 -26.67 18.14
CA ASN A 178 17.38 -26.90 17.43
C ASN A 178 18.29 -25.70 17.66
N GLN A 179 19.24 -25.80 18.60
CA GLN A 179 20.21 -24.73 18.88
C GLN A 179 21.01 -24.33 17.63
N ASP A 180 21.08 -25.22 16.65
CA ASP A 180 21.81 -25.05 15.40
C ASP A 180 21.06 -24.26 14.31
N LEU A 181 19.83 -23.78 14.54
CA LEU A 181 19.06 -23.10 13.49
C LEU A 181 18.68 -21.67 13.88
N ILE A 182 19.23 -20.70 13.14
CA ILE A 182 18.98 -19.27 13.29
C ILE A 182 18.38 -18.76 11.97
N PRO A 183 17.05 -18.58 11.88
CA PRO A 183 16.41 -18.19 10.63
C PRO A 183 16.45 -16.68 10.35
N ASN A 184 16.57 -15.83 11.38
CA ASN A 184 16.46 -14.38 11.22
C ASN A 184 17.82 -13.73 11.02
N ASP A 185 17.85 -12.73 10.15
CA ASP A 185 18.98 -11.82 10.00
C ASP A 185 18.94 -10.74 11.09
N ILE A 186 17.79 -10.12 11.29
CA ILE A 186 17.56 -9.10 12.33
C ILE A 186 16.76 -9.74 13.46
N ILE A 187 17.44 -9.97 14.60
CA ILE A 187 16.82 -10.54 15.80
C ILE A 187 16.39 -9.40 16.73
N LEU A 188 15.08 -9.28 16.92
CA LEU A 188 14.50 -8.36 17.90
C LEU A 188 14.45 -9.01 19.29
N PRO A 189 14.46 -8.21 20.37
CA PRO A 189 14.28 -8.70 21.75
C PRO A 189 13.07 -9.61 21.91
N GLU A 190 13.13 -10.47 22.92
CA GLU A 190 12.10 -11.47 23.17
C GLU A 190 10.81 -10.89 23.71
N ASP A 191 9.98 -10.44 22.78
CA ASP A 191 8.61 -10.04 23.03
C ASP A 191 7.65 -11.04 22.38
N ARG A 192 6.61 -11.47 23.11
CA ARG A 192 5.62 -12.43 22.61
C ARG A 192 4.77 -11.85 21.48
N VAL A 193 4.65 -10.53 21.40
CA VAL A 193 3.94 -9.86 20.29
C VAL A 193 4.70 -10.01 18.96
N ILE A 194 6.00 -10.29 19.02
CA ILE A 194 6.85 -10.48 17.85
C ILE A 194 6.88 -11.98 17.52
N SER A 195 6.38 -12.36 16.35
CA SER A 195 6.53 -13.73 15.82
C SER A 195 8.00 -14.15 15.69
N ARG A 196 8.26 -15.46 15.76
CA ARG A 196 9.63 -16.02 15.61
C ARG A 196 10.24 -15.66 14.27
N ILE A 197 9.45 -15.76 13.20
CA ILE A 197 9.73 -15.14 11.90
C ILE A 197 8.53 -14.23 11.63
N HIS A 198 8.75 -12.92 11.61
CA HIS A 198 7.67 -11.92 11.66
C HIS A 198 7.40 -11.33 10.28
N CYS A 199 8.43 -10.79 9.65
CA CYS A 199 8.36 -10.23 8.31
C CYS A 199 9.67 -10.45 7.58
N LYS A 200 9.71 -10.05 6.31
CA LYS A 200 10.93 -10.09 5.52
C LYS A 200 11.07 -8.87 4.62
N ILE A 201 12.32 -8.47 4.38
CA ILE A 201 12.69 -7.46 3.38
C ILE A 201 13.28 -8.17 2.16
N VAL A 202 12.66 -7.94 1.00
CA VAL A 202 13.09 -8.49 -0.29
C VAL A 202 13.95 -7.45 -1.00
N CYS A 203 15.25 -7.75 -1.15
CA CYS A 203 16.25 -6.81 -1.66
C CYS A 203 16.83 -7.18 -3.04
N LYS A 204 16.42 -8.32 -3.62
CA LYS A 204 17.06 -8.92 -4.80
C LYS A 204 17.20 -7.94 -5.96
N ASP A 205 16.16 -7.17 -6.24
CA ASP A 205 16.14 -6.27 -7.41
C ASP A 205 16.80 -4.92 -7.13
N TYR A 206 16.99 -4.56 -5.86
CA TYR A 206 17.62 -3.29 -5.48
C TYR A 206 19.11 -3.26 -5.83
N PHE A 207 19.80 -4.38 -5.60
CA PHE A 207 21.24 -4.51 -5.81
C PHE A 207 21.64 -5.00 -7.21
N ARG A 208 20.69 -5.19 -8.12
CA ARG A 208 21.01 -5.72 -9.45
C ARG A 208 22.03 -4.83 -10.17
N LYS A 209 23.08 -5.45 -10.70
CA LYS A 209 24.07 -4.78 -11.57
C LYS A 209 23.57 -4.75 -13.00
N ASP A 210 22.99 -5.85 -13.44
CA ASP A 210 22.48 -6.00 -14.79
C ASP A 210 21.12 -5.34 -14.97
N GLN A 211 20.92 -4.78 -16.15
CA GLN A 211 19.66 -4.21 -16.58
C GLN A 211 18.69 -5.33 -16.99
N ILE A 212 17.53 -5.38 -16.34
CA ILE A 212 16.46 -6.31 -16.68
C ILE A 212 15.42 -5.55 -17.53
N LEU A 213 15.33 -5.98 -18.80
CA LEU A 213 14.34 -5.47 -19.74
C LEU A 213 13.41 -6.62 -20.14
N GLU A 214 12.11 -6.35 -20.21
CA GLU A 214 11.19 -7.30 -20.81
C GLU A 214 11.61 -7.62 -22.26
N GLN A 215 11.50 -8.88 -22.65
CA GLN A 215 11.94 -9.38 -23.96
C GLN A 215 11.37 -8.58 -25.13
N LYS A 216 10.10 -8.13 -25.02
CA LYS A 216 9.45 -7.27 -26.02
C LYS A 216 10.19 -5.95 -26.24
N TYR A 217 10.72 -5.33 -25.18
CA TYR A 217 11.46 -4.06 -25.27
C TYR A 217 12.84 -4.28 -25.85
N GLN A 218 13.51 -5.38 -25.49
CA GLN A 218 14.79 -5.77 -26.09
C GLN A 218 14.65 -5.97 -27.60
N GLN A 219 13.60 -6.67 -28.04
CA GLN A 219 13.29 -6.86 -29.45
C GLN A 219 13.04 -5.53 -30.15
N VAL A 220 12.19 -4.66 -29.59
CA VAL A 220 11.93 -3.34 -30.17
C VAL A 220 13.23 -2.55 -30.31
N LEU A 221 14.02 -2.40 -29.24
CA LEU A 221 15.30 -1.69 -29.23
C LEU A 221 16.31 -2.24 -30.24
N LYS A 222 16.28 -3.54 -30.51
CA LYS A 222 17.11 -4.18 -31.55
C LYS A 222 16.74 -3.70 -32.95
N TYR A 223 15.45 -3.53 -33.25
CA TYR A 223 14.96 -3.19 -34.59
C TYR A 223 14.83 -1.69 -34.87
N ILE A 224 14.74 -0.81 -33.87
CA ILE A 224 14.73 0.64 -34.10
C ILE A 224 16.12 1.10 -34.56
N ASN A 225 16.17 1.93 -35.61
CA ASN A 225 17.42 2.54 -36.07
C ASN A 225 17.70 3.83 -35.29
N LEU A 226 18.30 3.70 -34.11
CA LEU A 226 18.67 4.82 -33.23
C LEU A 226 20.14 4.67 -32.81
N PRO A 227 20.86 5.78 -32.56
CA PRO A 227 22.19 5.74 -31.94
C PRO A 227 22.19 4.92 -30.65
N SER A 228 23.27 4.17 -30.40
CA SER A 228 23.41 3.29 -29.23
C SER A 228 23.21 4.03 -27.90
N GLN A 229 23.69 5.27 -27.81
CA GLN A 229 23.51 6.12 -26.63
C GLN A 229 22.03 6.43 -26.34
N ILE A 230 21.23 6.67 -27.37
CA ILE A 230 19.78 6.92 -27.23
C ILE A 230 19.08 5.62 -26.84
N LYS A 231 19.42 4.50 -27.49
CA LYS A 231 18.90 3.17 -27.11
C LYS A 231 19.18 2.84 -25.66
N HIS A 232 20.37 3.18 -25.17
CA HIS A 232 20.75 2.99 -23.77
C HIS A 232 19.93 3.85 -22.81
N LYS A 233 19.67 5.13 -23.14
CA LYS A 233 18.79 5.98 -22.32
C LYS A 233 17.34 5.47 -22.32
N ILE A 234 16.84 5.03 -23.47
CA ILE A 234 15.51 4.41 -23.56
C ILE A 234 15.49 3.11 -22.75
N SER A 235 16.55 2.30 -22.81
CA SER A 235 16.62 1.07 -22.05
C SER A 235 16.65 1.32 -20.55
N GLN A 236 17.42 2.30 -20.07
CA GLN A 236 17.39 2.75 -18.67
C GLN A 236 15.99 3.19 -18.21
N PHE A 237 15.23 3.83 -19.08
CA PHE A 237 13.85 4.23 -18.79
C PHE A 237 12.86 3.04 -18.79
N LEU A 238 13.07 2.07 -19.68
CA LEU A 238 12.24 0.86 -19.79
C LEU A 238 12.62 -0.23 -18.79
N GLU A 239 13.79 -0.11 -18.14
CA GLU A 239 14.22 -1.02 -17.10
C GLU A 239 13.20 -1.04 -15.98
N GLU A 240 13.00 -2.22 -15.40
CA GLU A 240 12.22 -2.29 -14.16
C GLU A 240 12.84 -1.36 -13.10
N PRO A 241 12.06 -0.84 -12.15
CA PRO A 241 12.63 -0.05 -11.05
C PRO A 241 13.39 -0.95 -10.07
N LYS A 242 14.50 -0.46 -9.53
CA LYS A 242 15.32 -1.15 -8.50
C LYS A 242 14.70 -0.88 -7.13
N ASN A 243 13.72 -1.69 -6.76
CA ASN A 243 12.91 -1.48 -5.57
C ASN A 243 13.29 -2.44 -4.44
N VAL A 244 13.04 -2.00 -3.21
CA VAL A 244 13.05 -2.83 -2.01
C VAL A 244 11.60 -3.06 -1.59
N TYR A 245 11.27 -4.27 -1.17
CA TYR A 245 9.92 -4.60 -0.72
C TYR A 245 9.92 -5.18 0.69
N ILE A 246 8.80 -5.07 1.38
CA ILE A 246 8.53 -5.75 2.65
C ILE A 246 7.29 -6.62 2.55
N GLN A 247 7.28 -7.71 3.30
CA GLN A 247 6.16 -8.64 3.40
C GLN A 247 5.97 -9.09 4.85
N ASP A 248 4.75 -9.00 5.37
CA ASP A 248 4.37 -9.64 6.63
C ASP A 248 4.20 -11.15 6.40
N LEU A 249 4.75 -11.97 7.31
CA LEU A 249 4.75 -13.42 7.19
C LEU A 249 3.67 -14.06 8.06
N ALA A 250 2.45 -13.52 7.99
CA ALA A 250 1.32 -13.89 8.83
C ALA A 250 1.63 -13.75 10.33
N SER A 251 2.23 -12.61 10.69
CA SER A 251 2.63 -12.36 12.07
C SER A 251 1.42 -12.26 13.00
N ASN A 252 1.64 -12.45 14.31
CA ASN A 252 0.54 -12.46 15.27
C ASN A 252 -0.06 -11.07 15.51
N CYS A 253 0.77 -10.03 15.50
CA CYS A 253 0.34 -8.66 15.79
C CYS A 253 0.36 -7.74 14.56
N GLY A 254 0.79 -8.26 13.40
CA GLY A 254 0.94 -7.51 12.17
C GLY A 254 2.26 -6.73 12.11
N THR A 255 2.74 -6.53 10.90
CA THR A 255 3.76 -5.55 10.54
C THR A 255 3.07 -4.31 9.99
N TYR A 256 3.53 -3.11 10.35
CA TYR A 256 2.93 -1.87 9.87
C TYR A 256 3.96 -0.94 9.22
N ILE A 257 3.54 -0.14 8.25
CA ILE A 257 4.32 0.96 7.67
C ILE A 257 3.74 2.30 8.13
N ARG A 258 4.60 3.27 8.39
CA ARG A 258 4.17 4.63 8.74
C ARG A 258 3.48 5.32 7.57
N VAL A 259 2.34 5.93 7.85
CA VAL A 259 1.72 6.95 6.99
C VAL A 259 2.40 8.27 7.32
N PHE A 260 2.91 8.97 6.31
CA PHE A 260 3.54 10.27 6.50
C PHE A 260 2.55 11.40 6.25
N ARG A 261 2.83 12.56 6.85
CA ARG A 261 2.01 13.77 6.68
C ARG A 261 2.07 14.35 5.27
N GLN A 262 3.26 14.33 4.67
CA GLN A 262 3.56 14.91 3.35
C GLN A 262 3.25 13.94 2.21
N GLU A 263 3.10 12.66 2.52
CA GLU A 263 2.86 11.60 1.55
C GLU A 263 1.57 10.86 1.94
N PRO A 264 0.41 11.34 1.47
CA PRO A 264 -0.87 10.74 1.79
C PRO A 264 -0.92 9.28 1.30
N TYR A 265 -1.47 8.41 2.15
CA TYR A 265 -1.66 7.00 1.82
C TYR A 265 -3.05 6.78 1.23
N GLN A 266 -3.14 6.12 0.08
CA GLN A 266 -4.41 5.78 -0.57
C GLN A 266 -5.12 4.66 0.21
N LEU A 267 -6.33 4.94 0.67
CA LEU A 267 -7.12 3.97 1.41
C LEU A 267 -7.68 2.93 0.44
N THR A 268 -7.53 1.65 0.80
CA THR A 268 -8.17 0.52 0.11
C THR A 268 -9.08 -0.24 1.06
N TYR A 269 -10.09 -0.91 0.49
CA TYR A 269 -10.97 -1.80 1.25
C TYR A 269 -10.13 -2.86 1.97
N ASP A 270 -10.55 -3.24 3.17
CA ASP A 270 -9.90 -4.25 4.02
C ASP A 270 -8.54 -3.85 4.62
N ASN A 271 -8.09 -2.60 4.41
CA ASN A 271 -6.89 -2.11 5.10
C ASN A 271 -7.16 -1.89 6.58
N LYS A 272 -6.16 -2.21 7.39
CA LYS A 272 -6.15 -1.98 8.84
C LYS A 272 -5.12 -0.91 9.19
N PHE A 273 -5.46 -0.06 10.14
CA PHE A 273 -4.61 1.03 10.63
C PHE A 273 -4.45 0.95 12.15
N SER A 274 -3.32 1.44 12.65
CA SER A 274 -3.02 1.66 14.06
C SER A 274 -2.76 3.16 14.27
N ILE A 275 -3.47 3.76 15.22
CA ILE A 275 -3.43 5.21 15.50
C ILE A 275 -3.12 5.54 16.97
N GLY A 276 -2.56 4.56 17.68
CA GLY A 276 -2.18 4.62 19.09
C GLY A 276 -1.47 3.33 19.48
N SER A 277 -1.38 3.05 20.79
CA SER A 277 -0.79 1.79 21.27
C SER A 277 -1.71 0.61 20.99
N ASP A 278 -3.00 0.76 21.35
CA ASP A 278 -4.00 -0.31 21.31
C ASP A 278 -5.30 0.11 20.62
N THR A 279 -5.23 1.08 19.71
CA THR A 279 -6.40 1.56 18.96
C THR A 279 -6.17 1.36 17.48
N TYR A 280 -7.12 0.67 16.85
CA TYR A 280 -7.07 0.28 15.45
C TYR A 280 -8.38 0.65 14.75
N PHE A 281 -8.31 0.78 13.43
CA PHE A 281 -9.52 0.77 12.62
C PHE A 281 -9.29 0.02 11.30
N SER A 282 -10.37 -0.47 10.70
CA SER A 282 -10.36 -1.07 9.37
C SER A 282 -11.33 -0.37 8.42
N ILE A 283 -11.02 -0.43 7.13
CA ILE A 283 -11.87 0.10 6.06
C ILE A 283 -12.88 -0.98 5.65
N VAL A 284 -14.16 -0.74 5.92
CA VAL A 284 -15.27 -1.68 5.64
C VAL A 284 -16.11 -1.30 4.42
N LEU A 285 -15.93 -0.08 3.89
CA LEU A 285 -16.55 0.39 2.66
C LEU A 285 -15.63 1.45 2.05
N ASN A 286 -15.43 1.43 0.73
CA ASN A 286 -14.58 2.39 0.04
C ASN A 286 -15.07 2.57 -1.40
N GLU A 287 -16.08 3.43 -1.53
CA GLU A 287 -16.67 3.77 -2.81
C GLU A 287 -16.11 5.11 -3.32
N THR A 288 -15.98 5.21 -4.63
CA THR A 288 -15.48 6.37 -5.37
C THR A 288 -16.52 6.77 -6.43
N ASN A 289 -16.33 7.92 -7.08
CA ASN A 289 -17.24 8.38 -8.12
C ASN A 289 -17.27 7.41 -9.32
N LYS A 290 -18.47 7.05 -9.77
CA LYS A 290 -18.72 6.12 -10.89
C LYS A 290 -19.57 6.81 -11.95
N GLN A 291 -19.13 6.76 -13.21
CA GLN A 291 -19.75 7.51 -14.31
C GLN A 291 -21.20 7.11 -14.68
N ASN A 292 -21.76 6.05 -14.10
CA ASN A 292 -23.14 5.58 -14.37
C ASN A 292 -23.93 5.26 -13.10
N ALA A 293 -23.51 5.81 -11.96
CA ALA A 293 -24.18 5.56 -10.69
C ALA A 293 -25.31 6.58 -10.45
N LYS A 294 -26.27 6.22 -9.59
CA LYS A 294 -27.44 7.03 -9.25
C LYS A 294 -27.02 8.36 -8.62
N GLU A 295 -27.75 9.42 -8.93
CA GLU A 295 -27.60 10.68 -8.19
C GLU A 295 -28.19 10.55 -6.79
N ILE A 296 -27.78 11.44 -5.89
CA ILE A 296 -28.30 11.46 -4.51
C ILE A 296 -29.79 11.80 -4.57
N ASP A 297 -30.60 10.92 -4.00
CA ASP A 297 -32.06 11.07 -3.88
C ASP A 297 -32.52 10.89 -2.41
N GLN A 298 -33.83 10.79 -2.18
CA GLN A 298 -34.36 10.55 -0.83
C GLN A 298 -34.05 9.14 -0.29
N ASP A 299 -33.94 8.11 -1.15
CA ASP A 299 -33.62 6.74 -0.70
C ASP A 299 -32.18 6.65 -0.20
N PHE A 300 -31.26 7.46 -0.74
CA PHE A 300 -29.91 7.62 -0.20
C PHE A 300 -29.93 8.06 1.27
N TYR A 301 -30.62 9.17 1.56
CA TYR A 301 -30.69 9.72 2.90
C TYR A 301 -31.43 8.78 3.86
N ARG A 302 -32.51 8.15 3.40
CA ARG A 302 -33.22 7.10 4.15
C ARG A 302 -32.29 5.95 4.52
N THR A 303 -31.48 5.48 3.57
CA THR A 303 -30.49 4.41 3.79
C THR A 303 -29.47 4.80 4.86
N LEU A 304 -28.94 6.04 4.83
CA LEU A 304 -28.03 6.54 5.86
C LEU A 304 -28.72 6.66 7.23
N LYS A 305 -29.97 7.11 7.27
CA LYS A 305 -30.74 7.23 8.51
C LYS A 305 -30.95 5.86 9.14
N MET A 306 -31.31 4.85 8.35
CA MET A 306 -31.43 3.46 8.81
C MET A 306 -30.14 2.95 9.45
N LEU A 307 -28.98 3.20 8.85
CA LEU A 307 -27.66 2.83 9.42
C LEU A 307 -27.41 3.54 10.77
N SER A 308 -27.83 4.80 10.89
CA SER A 308 -27.68 5.59 12.13
C SER A 308 -28.63 5.18 13.26
N CYS A 309 -29.71 4.46 12.94
CA CYS A 309 -30.74 3.97 13.87
C CYS A 309 -30.62 2.48 14.18
N LEU A 310 -29.61 1.78 13.65
CA LEU A 310 -29.33 0.39 14.00
C LEU A 310 -29.11 0.23 15.51
N LYS A 311 -29.29 -1.01 15.99
CA LYS A 311 -29.01 -1.39 17.38
C LYS A 311 -27.65 -0.87 17.83
N THR A 312 -27.53 -0.55 19.11
CA THR A 312 -26.43 0.23 19.68
C THR A 312 -25.03 -0.29 19.30
N GLN A 313 -24.82 -1.61 19.22
CA GLN A 313 -23.54 -2.22 18.84
C GLN A 313 -23.17 -2.06 17.35
N GLN A 314 -24.13 -1.77 16.50
CA GLN A 314 -23.99 -1.66 15.05
C GLN A 314 -24.25 -0.24 14.54
N ARG A 315 -24.48 0.71 15.44
CA ARG A 315 -24.85 2.08 15.08
C ARG A 315 -23.72 2.76 14.31
N HIS A 316 -24.07 3.35 13.17
CA HIS A 316 -23.15 4.16 12.37
C HIS A 316 -23.25 5.63 12.75
N GLU A 317 -22.10 6.27 12.96
CA GLU A 317 -22.01 7.73 12.94
C GLU A 317 -21.77 8.22 11.51
N ILE A 318 -22.60 9.14 11.04
CA ILE A 318 -22.58 9.64 9.66
C ILE A 318 -21.99 11.04 9.63
N HIS A 319 -20.94 11.22 8.83
CA HIS A 319 -20.16 12.45 8.72
C HIS A 319 -20.16 12.93 7.28
N PHE A 320 -20.74 14.11 7.02
CA PHE A 320 -20.72 14.76 5.72
C PHE A 320 -19.54 15.73 5.63
N GLY A 321 -18.88 15.75 4.48
CA GLY A 321 -17.87 16.77 4.14
C GLY A 321 -18.47 18.14 3.85
N ASP A 322 -19.78 18.30 3.98
CA ASP A 322 -20.56 19.52 3.82
C ASP A 322 -21.41 19.72 5.08
N LYS A 323 -21.14 20.80 5.81
CA LYS A 323 -21.79 21.09 7.09
C LYS A 323 -23.28 21.39 6.95
N GLN A 324 -23.72 21.96 5.83
CA GLN A 324 -25.13 22.23 5.60
C GLN A 324 -25.89 20.90 5.46
N LYS A 325 -25.39 20.00 4.61
CA LYS A 325 -25.97 18.66 4.45
C LYS A 325 -25.97 17.87 5.76
N GLN A 326 -24.96 18.05 6.61
CA GLN A 326 -24.94 17.44 7.94
C GLN A 326 -26.11 17.91 8.81
N GLN A 327 -26.42 19.21 8.81
CA GLN A 327 -27.53 19.78 9.57
C GLN A 327 -28.87 19.31 9.00
N ASP A 328 -29.02 19.31 7.68
CA ASP A 328 -30.24 18.84 7.01
C ASP A 328 -30.50 17.36 7.33
N PHE A 329 -29.47 16.52 7.32
CA PHE A 329 -29.56 15.10 7.68
C PHE A 329 -29.99 14.88 9.15
N GLN A 330 -29.55 15.74 10.06
CA GLN A 330 -29.95 15.65 11.48
C GLN A 330 -31.44 15.92 11.70
N GLN A 331 -32.08 16.70 10.82
CA GLN A 331 -33.50 17.05 10.93
C GLN A 331 -34.44 16.00 10.35
N GLN A 332 -33.92 15.01 9.60
CA GLN A 332 -34.77 13.98 8.99
C GLN A 332 -35.35 13.02 10.02
N GLU A 333 -36.62 12.67 9.83
CA GLU A 333 -37.37 11.73 10.67
C GLU A 333 -36.85 10.30 10.56
N GLU A 334 -37.09 9.52 11.60
CA GLU A 334 -36.68 8.11 11.67
C GLU A 334 -37.73 7.22 11.02
N GLU A 335 -37.36 6.54 9.95
CA GLU A 335 -38.20 5.48 9.38
C GLU A 335 -37.66 4.10 9.74
N VAL A 336 -38.55 3.24 10.22
CA VAL A 336 -38.21 1.87 10.63
C VAL A 336 -38.53 0.92 9.47
N THR A 337 -37.50 0.52 8.74
CA THR A 337 -37.55 -0.60 7.81
C THR A 337 -36.52 -1.66 8.21
N ILE A 338 -36.87 -2.94 8.06
CA ILE A 338 -35.98 -4.04 8.44
C ILE A 338 -35.14 -4.43 7.23
N LEU A 339 -33.98 -3.79 7.06
CA LEU A 339 -32.96 -4.21 6.09
C LEU A 339 -31.70 -4.65 6.84
N THR A 340 -30.98 -5.61 6.28
CA THR A 340 -29.68 -6.03 6.79
C THR A 340 -28.59 -4.99 6.47
N ILE A 341 -27.53 -4.93 7.27
CA ILE A 341 -26.38 -4.02 7.03
C ILE A 341 -25.79 -4.22 5.63
N LYS A 342 -25.72 -5.49 5.18
CA LYS A 342 -25.19 -5.83 3.86
C LYS A 342 -26.05 -5.23 2.74
N GLU A 343 -27.37 -5.27 2.86
CA GLU A 343 -28.29 -4.67 1.90
C GLU A 343 -28.17 -3.15 1.89
N LEU A 344 -28.07 -2.53 3.08
CA LEU A 344 -27.88 -1.08 3.21
C LEU A 344 -26.57 -0.63 2.55
N TYR A 345 -25.47 -1.36 2.76
CA TYR A 345 -24.22 -1.07 2.09
C TYR A 345 -24.32 -1.28 0.58
N SER A 346 -24.96 -2.34 0.11
CA SER A 346 -25.20 -2.55 -1.32
C SER A 346 -25.95 -1.37 -1.95
N LYS A 347 -26.99 -0.86 -1.30
CA LYS A 347 -27.71 0.34 -1.74
C LYS A 347 -26.79 1.56 -1.83
N LEU A 348 -25.95 1.81 -0.82
CA LEU A 348 -25.01 2.94 -0.85
C LEU A 348 -24.04 2.89 -2.04
N LYS A 349 -23.65 1.68 -2.49
CA LYS A 349 -22.73 1.49 -3.63
C LYS A 349 -23.33 1.88 -4.99
N GLU A 350 -24.64 2.02 -5.06
CA GLU A 350 -25.37 2.39 -6.28
C GLU A 350 -25.24 3.89 -6.61
N TYR A 351 -24.80 4.72 -5.66
CA TYR A 351 -24.75 6.17 -5.81
C TYR A 351 -23.41 6.69 -6.32
N ASN A 352 -23.44 7.74 -7.14
CA ASN A 352 -22.26 8.41 -7.68
C ASN A 352 -21.66 9.38 -6.67
N LEU A 353 -21.11 8.84 -5.60
CA LEU A 353 -20.58 9.60 -4.49
C LEU A 353 -19.42 8.87 -3.81
N PRO A 354 -18.37 9.59 -3.34
CA PRO A 354 -17.34 8.96 -2.54
C PRO A 354 -17.89 8.66 -1.14
N ILE A 355 -17.80 7.40 -0.72
CA ILE A 355 -18.29 6.93 0.58
C ILE A 355 -17.21 6.07 1.23
N LEU A 356 -16.84 6.38 2.46
CA LEU A 356 -15.87 5.60 3.22
C LEU A 356 -16.48 5.09 4.52
N GLY A 357 -16.50 3.78 4.72
CA GLY A 357 -16.90 3.14 5.97
C GLY A 357 -15.68 2.72 6.77
N ILE A 358 -15.65 3.09 8.05
CA ILE A 358 -14.55 2.83 8.98
C ILE A 358 -15.09 2.11 10.21
N LYS A 359 -14.44 1.01 10.61
CA LYS A 359 -14.74 0.30 11.87
C LYS A 359 -13.58 0.41 12.84
N PHE A 360 -13.79 1.03 13.99
CA PHE A 360 -12.83 1.18 15.07
C PHE A 360 -12.87 -0.02 16.03
N SER A 361 -11.72 -0.29 16.65
CA SER A 361 -11.55 -1.30 17.69
C SER A 361 -10.43 -0.90 18.65
N GLY A 362 -10.47 -1.42 19.87
CA GLY A 362 -9.44 -1.20 20.88
C GLY A 362 -9.78 -0.14 21.93
N GLN A 363 -8.76 0.35 22.64
CA GLN A 363 -8.97 1.25 23.78
C GLN A 363 -9.48 2.63 23.37
N GLY A 364 -10.38 3.19 24.18
CA GLY A 364 -10.94 4.54 23.99
C GLY A 364 -12.05 4.63 22.93
N VAL A 365 -12.41 3.52 22.29
CA VAL A 365 -13.55 3.42 21.37
C VAL A 365 -14.79 3.05 22.18
N GLU A 366 -15.83 3.87 22.15
CA GLU A 366 -17.12 3.53 22.77
C GLU A 366 -17.69 2.28 22.08
N GLN A 367 -18.08 1.26 22.85
CA GLN A 367 -18.58 -0.02 22.32
C GLN A 367 -19.74 0.16 21.33
N ASN A 368 -20.50 1.23 21.52
CA ASN A 368 -21.69 1.60 20.76
C ASN A 368 -21.43 2.48 19.52
N LYS A 369 -20.17 2.88 19.26
CA LYS A 369 -19.80 3.83 18.20
C LYS A 369 -18.61 3.35 17.40
N GLN A 370 -18.59 2.07 17.10
CA GLN A 370 -17.46 1.48 16.39
C GLN A 370 -17.47 1.81 14.91
N GLN A 371 -18.62 2.15 14.31
CA GLN A 371 -18.74 2.29 12.86
C GLN A 371 -19.00 3.74 12.47
N ASN A 372 -18.23 4.24 11.50
CA ASN A 372 -18.31 5.61 11.00
C ASN A 372 -18.42 5.57 9.48
N ILE A 373 -19.26 6.43 8.90
CA ILE A 373 -19.39 6.61 7.46
C ILE A 373 -19.05 8.05 7.12
N LEU A 374 -18.04 8.24 6.28
CA LEU A 374 -17.64 9.54 5.75
C LEU A 374 -18.21 9.70 4.34
N ILE A 375 -18.89 10.82 4.11
CA ILE A 375 -19.53 11.15 2.84
C ILE A 375 -18.77 12.31 2.18
N GLY A 376 -18.24 12.05 0.98
CA GLY A 376 -17.53 13.06 0.20
C GLY A 376 -18.46 14.04 -0.52
N LYS A 377 -17.85 15.02 -1.20
CA LYS A 377 -18.56 16.00 -2.05
C LYS A 377 -18.78 15.38 -3.43
N GLN A 378 -19.87 15.77 -4.08
CA GLN A 378 -20.07 15.48 -5.50
C GLN A 378 -19.04 16.28 -6.33
N GLN A 379 -18.76 15.82 -7.56
CA GLN A 379 -17.97 16.54 -8.59
C GLN A 379 -16.43 16.45 -8.54
N ASN A 380 -15.84 15.32 -8.14
CA ASN A 380 -14.37 15.11 -8.20
C ASN A 380 -13.53 16.22 -7.54
N GLN A 381 -14.11 16.96 -6.59
CA GLN A 381 -13.42 17.98 -5.82
C GLN A 381 -12.86 17.37 -4.54
N ASP A 382 -11.79 17.98 -4.02
CA ASP A 382 -11.27 17.65 -2.71
C ASP A 382 -12.35 17.89 -1.63
N THR A 383 -12.53 16.92 -0.73
CA THR A 383 -13.41 17.10 0.42
C THR A 383 -12.72 17.89 1.52
N GLU A 384 -13.53 18.39 2.44
CA GLU A 384 -13.01 18.79 3.75
C GLU A 384 -12.34 17.60 4.44
N GLU A 385 -11.37 17.91 5.30
CA GLU A 385 -10.61 16.92 6.04
C GLU A 385 -11.42 16.44 7.27
N PHE A 386 -11.66 15.14 7.35
CA PHE A 386 -12.21 14.50 8.53
C PHE A 386 -11.07 14.19 9.49
N TYR A 387 -11.00 14.93 10.59
CA TYR A 387 -10.00 14.70 11.63
C TYR A 387 -10.41 13.56 12.57
N ILE A 388 -9.45 12.73 12.93
CA ILE A 388 -9.55 11.67 13.92
C ILE A 388 -8.56 11.99 15.04
N GLY A 389 -8.99 11.91 16.30
CA GLY A 389 -8.12 12.14 17.44
C GLY A 389 -8.87 12.21 18.76
N ARG A 390 -8.18 12.52 19.86
CA ARG A 390 -8.83 12.66 21.18
C ARG A 390 -9.47 14.02 21.44
N GLY A 391 -9.16 15.02 20.62
CA GLY A 391 -9.75 16.36 20.69
C GLY A 391 -11.25 16.33 20.43
N THR A 392 -12.01 17.21 21.09
CA THR A 392 -13.46 17.32 20.92
C THR A 392 -13.86 17.96 19.60
N GLU A 393 -12.93 18.62 18.93
CA GLU A 393 -13.11 19.26 17.63
C GLU A 393 -13.02 18.29 16.43
N ASN A 394 -12.66 17.03 16.68
CA ASN A 394 -12.52 16.03 15.62
C ASN A 394 -13.89 15.52 15.17
N ALA A 395 -13.98 15.17 13.88
CA ALA A 395 -15.15 14.47 13.36
C ALA A 395 -15.35 13.13 14.10
N ILE A 396 -14.24 12.40 14.32
CA ILE A 396 -14.25 11.15 15.08
C ILE A 396 -13.38 11.32 16.33
N LYS A 397 -14.02 11.38 17.48
CA LYS A 397 -13.36 11.49 18.79
C LYS A 397 -13.06 10.12 19.36
N ILE A 398 -11.81 9.87 19.72
CA ILE A 398 -11.39 8.66 20.42
C ILE A 398 -10.88 9.01 21.82
N ASN A 399 -11.50 8.45 22.86
CA ASN A 399 -11.19 8.74 24.26
C ASN A 399 -9.98 7.92 24.75
N SER A 400 -8.81 8.09 24.13
CA SER A 400 -7.57 7.42 24.51
C SER A 400 -6.41 8.41 24.68
N ASN A 401 -5.63 8.24 25.75
CA ASN A 401 -4.45 9.07 26.03
C ASN A 401 -3.25 8.75 25.15
N THR A 402 -3.24 7.58 24.51
CA THR A 402 -2.20 7.20 23.54
C THR A 402 -2.46 7.76 22.14
N ILE A 403 -3.52 8.55 21.97
CA ILE A 403 -3.90 9.17 20.71
C ILE A 403 -3.68 10.68 20.82
N SER A 404 -3.09 11.28 19.78
CA SER A 404 -2.89 12.73 19.72
C SER A 404 -4.22 13.48 19.66
N ARG A 405 -4.23 14.77 20.05
CA ARG A 405 -5.45 15.60 19.96
C ARG A 405 -6.00 15.61 18.54
N LYS A 406 -5.12 15.71 17.54
CA LYS A 406 -5.40 15.45 16.12
C LYS A 406 -4.38 14.44 15.63
N GLN A 407 -4.81 13.20 15.47
CA GLN A 407 -3.94 12.05 15.20
C GLN A 407 -3.72 11.85 13.71
N CYS A 408 -4.80 11.84 12.93
CA CYS A 408 -4.72 11.78 11.49
C CYS A 408 -5.91 12.49 10.86
N ARG A 409 -5.83 12.66 9.54
CA ARG A 409 -6.89 13.26 8.73
C ARG A 409 -7.15 12.42 7.50
N ILE A 410 -8.42 12.28 7.18
CA ILE A 410 -8.90 11.55 6.01
C ILE A 410 -9.63 12.54 5.10
N LYS A 411 -9.40 12.47 3.80
CA LYS A 411 -10.18 13.22 2.81
C LYS A 411 -10.32 12.42 1.52
N TYR A 412 -11.35 12.71 0.74
CA TYR A 412 -11.38 12.30 -0.66
C TYR A 412 -10.57 13.31 -1.47
N SER A 413 -9.57 12.83 -2.20
CA SER A 413 -8.76 13.66 -3.08
C SER A 413 -9.28 13.59 -4.50
N GLY A 414 -9.66 14.73 -5.06
CA GLY A 414 -10.03 14.88 -6.46
C GLY A 414 -8.87 14.57 -7.41
N GLN A 415 -7.63 14.89 -7.00
CA GLN A 415 -6.41 14.59 -7.76
C GLN A 415 -6.23 13.09 -7.96
N TYR A 416 -6.39 12.29 -6.90
CA TYR A 416 -6.25 10.83 -6.96
C TYR A 416 -7.57 10.11 -7.29
N GLN A 417 -8.70 10.83 -7.28
CA GLN A 417 -10.05 10.28 -7.30
C GLN A 417 -10.29 9.18 -6.25
N GLN A 418 -9.65 9.30 -5.09
CA GLN A 418 -9.63 8.28 -4.06
C GLN A 418 -9.61 8.88 -2.65
N TRP A 419 -10.04 8.09 -1.68
CA TRP A 419 -9.86 8.41 -0.27
C TRP A 419 -8.40 8.26 0.13
N VAL A 420 -7.88 9.26 0.83
CA VAL A 420 -6.50 9.29 1.31
C VAL A 420 -6.46 9.62 2.81
N ILE A 421 -5.43 9.12 3.48
CA ILE A 421 -5.12 9.40 4.88
C ILE A 421 -3.75 10.04 5.02
N SER A 422 -3.61 10.99 5.93
CA SER A 422 -2.33 11.61 6.29
C SER A 422 -2.17 11.65 7.81
N ASP A 423 -0.94 11.48 8.27
CA ASP A 423 -0.60 11.59 9.70
C ASP A 423 -0.58 13.05 10.18
N GLY A 424 -0.98 13.24 11.43
CA GLY A 424 -0.88 14.51 12.15
C GLY A 424 -1.78 15.64 11.63
N PHE A 425 -1.43 16.87 12.02
CA PHE A 425 -2.17 18.10 11.73
C PHE A 425 -1.22 19.24 11.36
N GLN A 426 -1.57 19.98 10.30
CA GLN A 426 -0.77 21.11 9.78
C GLN A 426 0.70 20.73 9.61
N ASP A 427 1.59 21.25 10.46
CA ASP A 427 3.04 21.08 10.40
C ASP A 427 3.62 20.06 11.37
N ARG A 428 2.78 19.32 12.07
CA ARG A 428 3.20 18.39 13.11
C ARG A 428 2.66 17.00 12.84
N ASP A 429 3.56 16.03 12.87
CA ASP A 429 3.22 14.61 12.88
C ASP A 429 2.58 14.25 14.23
N SER A 430 1.84 13.14 14.26
CA SER A 430 1.26 12.68 15.51
C SER A 430 2.31 12.05 16.43
N ALA A 431 2.09 12.09 17.74
CA ALA A 431 3.10 11.65 18.72
C ALA A 431 3.46 10.17 18.58
N ASN A 432 2.47 9.32 18.31
CA ASN A 432 2.66 7.86 18.16
C ASN A 432 2.64 7.40 16.70
N GLY A 433 2.53 8.32 15.74
CA GLY A 433 2.38 8.03 14.31
C GLY A 433 1.06 7.36 13.95
N THR A 434 0.69 7.46 12.68
CA THR A 434 -0.35 6.63 12.07
C THR A 434 0.31 5.55 11.23
N TRP A 435 -0.14 4.31 11.40
CA TRP A 435 0.50 3.14 10.78
C TRP A 435 -0.53 2.32 10.00
N VAL A 436 -0.18 1.87 8.80
CA VAL A 436 -0.99 0.97 7.99
C VAL A 436 -0.43 -0.45 8.07
N SER A 437 -1.29 -1.43 8.32
CA SER A 437 -0.93 -2.85 8.34
C SER A 437 -0.52 -3.30 6.94
N LEU A 438 0.53 -4.11 6.84
CA LEU A 438 0.89 -4.73 5.57
C LEU A 438 -0.14 -5.77 5.12
N SER A 439 -0.77 -6.46 6.07
CA SER A 439 -1.81 -7.46 5.82
C SER A 439 -3.20 -6.83 5.90
N THR A 440 -4.08 -7.30 5.01
CA THR A 440 -5.52 -7.00 5.07
C THR A 440 -6.17 -7.78 6.23
N VAL A 441 -7.40 -7.42 6.62
CA VAL A 441 -8.12 -8.16 7.67
C VAL A 441 -8.30 -9.62 7.26
N GLU A 442 -8.69 -9.88 6.01
CA GLU A 442 -8.85 -11.24 5.50
C GLU A 442 -7.53 -12.04 5.57
N GLN A 443 -6.40 -11.44 5.19
CA GLN A 443 -5.09 -12.09 5.25
C GLN A 443 -4.67 -12.41 6.68
N SER A 444 -4.88 -11.47 7.61
CA SER A 444 -4.61 -11.65 9.03
C SER A 444 -5.43 -12.81 9.62
N ASP A 445 -6.74 -12.83 9.34
CA ASP A 445 -7.67 -13.85 9.86
C ASP A 445 -7.34 -15.25 9.31
N LYS A 446 -6.93 -15.33 8.03
CA LYS A 446 -6.54 -16.58 7.38
C LYS A 446 -5.07 -16.96 7.62
N LYS A 447 -4.31 -16.17 8.40
CA LYS A 447 -2.87 -16.35 8.64
C LYS A 447 -2.08 -16.55 7.34
N LYS A 448 -2.35 -15.69 6.36
CA LYS A 448 -1.66 -15.64 5.06
C LYS A 448 -0.59 -14.55 5.05
N GLU A 449 0.49 -14.79 4.31
CA GLU A 449 1.51 -13.76 4.05
C GLU A 449 0.86 -12.57 3.33
N SER A 450 1.31 -11.35 3.62
CA SER A 450 0.79 -10.15 2.96
C SER A 450 1.26 -10.05 1.51
N ASN A 451 0.74 -9.07 0.78
CA ASN A 451 1.35 -8.68 -0.49
C ASN A 451 2.71 -7.99 -0.26
N LEU A 452 3.53 -7.93 -1.30
CA LEU A 452 4.78 -7.16 -1.29
C LEU A 452 4.46 -5.67 -1.35
N ILE A 453 4.95 -4.91 -0.37
CA ILE A 453 4.80 -3.46 -0.32
C ILE A 453 6.15 -2.81 -0.52
N GLN A 454 6.25 -1.88 -1.48
CA GLN A 454 7.49 -1.18 -1.78
C GLN A 454 7.90 -0.28 -0.62
N LEU A 455 9.15 -0.41 -0.18
CA LEU A 455 9.79 0.52 0.74
C LEU A 455 10.41 1.69 -0.02
N LYS A 456 10.20 2.89 0.51
CA LYS A 456 10.81 4.13 0.04
C LYS A 456 12.00 4.48 0.93
N ASN A 457 12.82 5.42 0.48
CA ASN A 457 13.87 5.96 1.34
C ASN A 457 13.23 6.64 2.56
N ASN A 458 13.76 6.36 3.75
CA ASN A 458 13.23 6.78 5.05
C ASN A 458 11.88 6.16 5.43
N SER A 459 11.46 5.04 4.82
CA SER A 459 10.30 4.29 5.31
C SER A 459 10.51 3.82 6.75
N GLU A 460 9.46 3.90 7.55
CA GLU A 460 9.45 3.39 8.93
C GLU A 460 8.50 2.19 9.04
N ILE A 461 9.00 1.11 9.63
CA ILE A 461 8.28 -0.15 9.82
C ILE A 461 8.09 -0.37 11.31
N LYS A 462 6.86 -0.61 11.77
CA LYS A 462 6.53 -0.92 13.16
C LYS A 462 6.30 -2.42 13.35
N ILE A 463 6.98 -3.00 14.33
CA ILE A 463 6.88 -4.39 14.78
C ILE A 463 6.79 -4.39 16.31
N GLY A 464 5.58 -4.50 16.86
CA GLY A 464 5.34 -4.27 18.29
C GLY A 464 5.77 -2.85 18.69
N ASP A 465 6.66 -2.76 19.69
CA ASP A 465 7.22 -1.49 20.17
C ASP A 465 8.47 -1.02 19.40
N PHE A 466 8.94 -1.82 18.42
CA PHE A 466 10.11 -1.48 17.63
C PHE A 466 9.72 -0.74 16.36
N ILE A 467 10.49 0.30 16.05
CA ILE A 467 10.43 1.01 14.77
C ILE A 467 11.73 0.78 14.05
N LEU A 468 11.66 0.22 12.84
CA LEU A 468 12.79 0.03 11.94
C LEU A 468 12.75 1.13 10.88
N LYS A 469 13.71 2.05 10.94
CA LYS A 469 13.88 3.10 9.92
C LYS A 469 14.80 2.59 8.81
N VAL A 470 14.33 2.65 7.57
CA VAL A 470 15.03 2.12 6.39
C VAL A 470 15.57 3.27 5.54
N GLU A 471 16.88 3.35 5.38
CA GLU A 471 17.58 4.30 4.53
C GLU A 471 18.16 3.57 3.30
N LEU A 472 17.77 4.01 2.11
CA LEU A 472 18.19 3.43 0.82
C LEU A 472 19.36 4.25 0.25
N VAL A 473 20.58 3.71 0.30
CA VAL A 473 21.80 4.41 -0.12
C VAL A 473 22.26 3.91 -1.48
N LYS A 474 22.35 4.82 -2.46
CA LYS A 474 22.66 4.48 -3.87
C LYS A 474 24.14 4.23 -4.17
N GLY A 475 25.03 4.39 -3.18
CA GLY A 475 26.49 4.35 -3.38
C GLY A 475 27.04 5.60 -4.08
N GLN A 476 28.37 5.67 -4.18
CA GLN A 476 29.04 6.70 -4.97
C GLN A 476 28.89 6.34 -6.46
N LYS A 477 28.40 7.27 -7.27
CA LYS A 477 28.46 7.12 -8.72
C LYS A 477 29.92 7.20 -9.12
N ASN A 478 30.56 6.06 -9.39
CA ASN A 478 31.87 6.04 -10.02
C ASN A 478 31.78 6.91 -11.27
N ARG A 479 32.43 8.07 -11.25
CA ARG A 479 32.56 8.95 -12.40
C ARG A 479 33.51 8.25 -13.37
N CYS A 480 33.00 7.26 -14.10
CA CYS A 480 33.76 6.54 -15.12
C CYS A 480 34.37 7.53 -16.15
N GLY A 481 33.75 8.72 -16.32
CA GLY A 481 34.30 9.80 -17.13
C GLY A 481 35.52 10.54 -16.54
N GLU A 482 35.79 10.47 -15.24
CA GLU A 482 36.99 11.08 -14.63
C GLU A 482 38.21 10.18 -14.76
N GLN A 483 38.06 8.86 -14.59
CA GLN A 483 39.15 7.92 -14.80
C GLN A 483 39.62 7.88 -16.25
N ILE A 484 38.72 8.06 -17.22
CA ILE A 484 39.10 8.18 -18.64
C ILE A 484 39.85 9.50 -18.89
N LYS A 485 39.48 10.61 -18.22
CA LYS A 485 40.24 11.86 -18.35
C LYS A 485 41.63 11.76 -17.74
N GLU A 486 41.78 11.05 -16.62
CA GLU A 486 43.07 10.85 -15.96
C GLU A 486 44.00 9.95 -16.80
N ILE A 487 43.45 8.90 -17.43
CA ILE A 487 44.19 8.03 -18.36
C ILE A 487 44.53 8.74 -19.68
N LEU A 488 43.69 9.66 -20.17
CA LEU A 488 43.93 10.43 -21.40
C LEU A 488 44.71 11.74 -21.17
N SER A 489 45.00 12.10 -19.93
CA SER A 489 45.85 13.25 -19.58
C SER A 489 47.34 12.91 -19.44
N VAL A 490 47.69 11.64 -19.69
CA VAL A 490 49.05 11.13 -19.88
C VAL A 490 49.26 10.89 -21.36
#